data_AF-A0A2V2YXD4-F1
#
_entry.id   AF-A0A2V2YXD4-F1
#
_cell.length_a   1.000
_cell.length_b   1.000
_cell.length_c   1.000
_cell.angle_alpha   90.00
_cell.angle_beta   90.00
_cell.angle_gamma   90.00
#
_symmetry.space_group_name_H-M   'P 1'
#
loop_
_entity.id
_entity.type
_entity.pdbx_description
1 polymer ?
#
loop_
_entity_poly.entity_id
_entity_poly.type
_entity_poly.pdbx_seq_one_letter_code
_entity_poly.pdbx_strand_id
1 'polypeptide(L)' 'MHINITAMIKDGGSQIVKVTPHMLRKLAVAIQQKGSEIIHMQSGSAEVVGFLVQGSQVGERVIILGKGDPQ' A
#
# COMPACT_ATOMS: atom_id res chain seq x y z
N MET A 1 -6.39 -2.67 -16.34
CA MET A 1 -7.22 -1.91 -15.39
C MET A 1 -6.32 -1.43 -14.25
N HIS A 2 -6.50 -0.19 -13.79
CA HIS A 2 -5.71 0.38 -12.69
C HIS A 2 -6.65 0.78 -11.54
N ILE A 3 -6.15 0.68 -10.31
CA ILE A 3 -6.83 1.02 -9.07
C ILE A 3 -6.05 2.15 -8.42
N ASN A 4 -6.75 3.18 -7.95
CA ASN A 4 -6.14 4.21 -7.11
C ASN A 4 -6.18 3.71 -5.67
N ILE A 5 -5.04 3.77 -4.99
CA ILE A 5 -4.92 3.48 -3.57
C ILE A 5 -4.35 4.70 -2.86
N THR A 6 -4.72 4.89 -1.60
CA THR A 6 -4.01 5.81 -0.72
C THR A 6 -2.92 5.01 -0.01
N ALA A 7 -1.67 5.17 -0.44
CA ALA A 7 -0.51 4.55 0.18
C ALA A 7 -0.08 5.35 1.42
N MET A 8 0.15 4.66 2.53
CA MET A 8 0.69 5.24 3.76
C MET A 8 2.22 5.13 3.70
N ILE A 9 2.91 6.27 3.73
CA ILE A 9 4.36 6.32 3.56
C ILE A 9 5.01 6.29 4.94
N LYS A 10 6.04 5.46 5.10
CA LYS A 10 6.83 5.42 6.32
C LYS A 10 7.44 6.81 6.58
N ASP A 11 7.33 7.27 7.81
CA ASP A 11 7.89 8.54 8.27
C ASP A 11 7.35 9.79 7.52
N GLY A 12 6.24 9.68 6.76
CA GLY A 12 5.77 10.83 5.97
C GLY A 12 4.43 10.70 5.25
N GLY A 13 3.33 10.86 5.98
CA GLY A 13 2.00 11.14 5.39
C GLY A 13 1.43 10.04 4.49
N SER A 14 0.61 10.44 3.52
CA SER A 14 -0.04 9.53 2.58
C SER A 14 -0.07 10.09 1.17
N GLN A 15 0.03 9.22 0.17
CA GLN A 15 -0.01 9.60 -1.24
C GLN A 15 -1.00 8.72 -2.02
N ILE A 16 -1.71 9.32 -2.97
CA ILE A 16 -2.53 8.55 -3.90
C ILE A 16 -1.62 7.95 -4.99
N VAL A 17 -1.61 6.63 -5.10
CA VAL A 17 -0.81 5.88 -6.06
C VAL A 17 -1.73 5.05 -6.96
N LYS A 18 -1.45 5.06 -8.26
CA LYS A 18 -2.15 4.22 -9.22
C LYS A 18 -1.41 2.89 -9.38
N VAL A 19 -2.07 1.79 -9.06
CA VAL A 19 -1.49 0.44 -9.09
C VAL A 19 -2.33 -0.51 -9.94
N THR A 20 -1.73 -1.61 -10.37
CA THR A 20 -2.49 -2.74 -10.96
C THR A 20 -2.95 -3.70 -9.86
N PRO A 21 -3.99 -4.52 -10.08
CA PRO A 21 -4.42 -5.53 -9.10
C PRO A 21 -3.28 -6.50 -8.68
N HIS A 22 -2.40 -6.85 -9.62
CA HIS A 22 -1.24 -7.68 -9.34
C HIS A 22 -0.21 -6.98 -8.42
N MET A 23 0.02 -5.68 -8.64
CA MET A 23 0.87 -4.88 -7.74
C MET A 23 0.25 -4.77 -6.34
N LEU A 24 -1.08 -4.64 -6.25
CA LEU A 24 -1.79 -4.59 -4.96
C LEU A 24 -1.53 -5.87 -4.13
N ARG A 25 -1.61 -7.04 -4.77
CA ARG A 25 -1.30 -8.32 -4.11
C ARG A 25 0.15 -8.38 -3.65
N LYS A 26 1.10 -7.99 -4.50
CA LYS A 26 2.53 -7.95 -4.15
C LYS A 26 2.79 -7.02 -2.96
N LEU A 27 2.18 -5.82 -2.99
CA LEU A 27 2.29 -4.82 -1.94
C LEU A 27 1.74 -5.36 -0.61
N ALA A 28 0.55 -5.96 -0.61
CA ALA A 28 -0.05 -6.56 0.58
C ALA A 28 0.85 -7.65 1.21
N VAL A 29 1.36 -8.57 0.39
CA VAL A 29 2.22 -9.67 0.85
C VAL A 29 3.54 -9.14 1.41
N ALA A 30 4.17 -8.19 0.71
CA ALA A 30 5.44 -7.62 1.15
C ALA A 30 5.29 -6.87 2.48
N ILE A 31 4.27 -6.04 2.62
CA ILE A 31 4.00 -5.33 3.87
C ILE A 31 3.66 -6.33 5.00
N GLN A 32 2.86 -7.36 4.73
CA GLN A 32 2.55 -8.40 5.72
C GLN A 32 3.82 -9.12 6.22
N GLN A 33 4.77 -9.43 5.33
CA GLN A 33 5.96 -10.20 5.67
C GLN A 33 7.11 -9.37 6.25
N LYS A 34 7.27 -8.14 5.76
CA LYS A 34 8.45 -7.29 6.06
C LYS A 34 8.11 -6.05 6.86
N GLY A 35 6.82 -5.72 7.00
CA GLY A 35 6.32 -4.47 7.58
C GLY A 35 6.32 -3.27 6.62
N SER A 36 6.96 -3.36 5.46
CA SER A 36 6.98 -2.32 4.44
C SER A 36 7.35 -2.84 3.04
N GLU A 37 7.14 -2.02 2.01
CA GLU A 37 7.61 -2.26 0.64
C GLU A 37 7.93 -0.94 -0.07
N ILE A 38 8.95 -0.93 -0.93
CA ILE A 38 9.31 0.26 -1.71
C ILE A 38 8.52 0.27 -3.03
N ILE A 39 7.80 1.37 -3.29
CA ILE A 39 7.12 1.58 -4.56
C ILE A 39 7.86 2.65 -5.36
N HIS A 40 8.18 2.32 -6.62
CA HIS A 40 8.78 3.26 -7.56
C HIS A 40 7.67 3.98 -8.34
N MET A 41 7.62 5.30 -8.21
CA MET A 41 6.68 6.20 -8.87
C MET A 41 7.44 7.17 -9.77
N GLN A 42 6.72 7.90 -10.62
CA GLN A 42 7.33 8.93 -11.47
C GLN A 42 7.96 10.07 -10.64
N SER A 43 7.45 10.34 -9.45
CA SER A 43 7.96 11.37 -8.53
C SER A 43 9.11 10.89 -7.64
N GLY A 44 9.56 9.64 -7.78
CA GLY A 44 10.57 9.03 -6.93
C GLY A 44 10.10 7.73 -6.29
N SER A 45 10.86 7.24 -5.31
CA SER A 45 10.53 6.00 -4.58
C SER A 45 10.01 6.34 -3.20
N ALA A 46 9.04 5.59 -2.70
CA ALA A 46 8.53 5.75 -1.34
C ALA A 46 8.43 4.39 -0.63
N GLU A 47 8.81 4.36 0.64
CA GLU A 47 8.62 3.19 1.50
C GLU A 47 7.18 3.21 2.03
N VAL A 48 6.41 2.18 1.71
CA VAL A 48 4.97 2.08 2.02
C VAL A 48 4.75 1.04 3.10
N VAL A 49 4.03 1.43 4.15
CA VAL A 49 3.72 0.59 5.33
C VAL A 49 2.26 0.14 5.37
N GLY A 50 1.45 0.57 4.41
CA GLY A 50 0.07 0.12 4.26
C GLY A 50 -0.65 0.91 3.18
N PHE A 51 -1.89 0.53 2.88
CA PHE A 51 -2.66 1.23 1.87
C PHE A 51 -4.17 1.06 2.05
N LEU A 52 -4.92 2.04 1.55
CA LEU A 52 -6.37 2.05 1.56
C LEU A 52 -6.89 1.90 0.12
N VAL A 53 -7.87 1.03 -0.06
CA VAL A 53 -8.53 0.77 -1.34
C VAL A 53 -9.99 1.20 -1.25
N GLN A 54 -10.41 2.13 -2.11
CA GLN A 54 -11.80 2.53 -2.26
C GLN A 54 -12.34 2.07 -3.62
N GLY A 55 -13.49 1.40 -3.62
CA GLY A 55 -14.16 1.00 -4.86
C GLY A 55 -15.63 0.61 -4.64
N SER A 56 -16.47 0.90 -5.64
CA SER A 56 -17.93 0.66 -5.58
C SER A 56 -18.33 -0.80 -5.34
N GLN A 57 -17.49 -1.77 -5.75
CA GLN A 57 -17.73 -3.20 -5.51
C GLN A 57 -17.05 -3.74 -4.24
N VAL A 58 -16.14 -2.97 -3.65
CA VAL A 58 -15.28 -3.43 -2.55
C VAL A 58 -15.69 -2.76 -1.22
N GLY A 59 -16.42 -1.64 -1.30
CA GLY A 59 -16.62 -0.72 -0.18
C GLY A 59 -15.36 0.09 0.11
N GLU A 60 -15.35 0.85 1.21
CA GLU A 60 -14.11 1.42 1.75
C GLU A 60 -13.39 0.32 2.54
N ARG A 61 -12.34 -0.28 1.96
CA ARG A 61 -11.52 -1.26 2.69
C ARG A 61 -10.16 -0.64 3.01
N VAL A 62 -9.97 -0.38 4.30
CA VAL A 62 -8.69 0.06 4.84
C VAL A 62 -7.87 -1.19 5.18
N ILE A 63 -6.71 -1.35 4.53
CA ILE A 63 -5.77 -2.42 4.86
C ILE A 63 -4.61 -1.77 5.62
N ILE A 64 -4.72 -1.79 6.95
CA ILE A 64 -3.67 -1.32 7.86
C ILE A 64 -2.82 -2.53 8.23
N LEU A 65 -1.58 -2.56 7.77
CA LEU A 65 -0.63 -3.61 8.12
C LEU A 65 0.56 -2.95 8.82
N GLY A 66 0.33 -2.56 10.08
CA GLY A 66 1.41 -2.20 10.99
C GLY A 66 2.16 -3.47 11.42
N LYS A 67 3.44 -3.29 11.75
CA LYS A 67 4.40 -4.32 12.16
C LYS A 67 3.75 -5.36 13.08
N GLY A 68 3.70 -6.63 12.64
CA GLY A 68 3.66 -7.72 13.60
C GLY A 68 5.03 -7.74 14.26
N ASP A 69 5.11 -7.36 15.55
CA ASP A 69 6.31 -7.65 16.33
C ASP A 69 6.45 -9.18 16.36
N PRO A 70 7.51 -9.75 15.76
CA PRO A 70 7.92 -11.09 16.12
C PRO A 70 8.60 -10.96 17.48
N GLN A 71 7.84 -11.24 18.55
CA GLN A 71 8.49 -11.76 19.75
C GLN A 71 8.97 -13.18 19.49
#